data_AF-A0A958H7X5-F1
#
_entry.id   AF-A0A958H7X5-F1
#
_cell.length_a   1.000
_cell.length_b   1.000
_cell.length_c   1.000
_cell.angle_alpha   90.00
_cell.angle_beta   90.00
_cell.angle_gamma   90.00
#
_symmetry.space_group_name_H-M   'P 1'
#
loop_
_entity.id
_entity.type
_entity.pdbx_description
1 polymer ?
#
loop_
_entity_poly.entity_id
_entity_poly.type
_entity_poly.pdbx_seq_one_letter_code
_entity_poly.pdbx_strand_id
1 'polypeptide(L)'
;LLHAAGVSLDHCLDEVNLSRPEVVLHMHSEYLAAGADVVETNTFGANRIKLEEHDLAHLAAEINQAGARLARDAVVQSGRHAFVAGSVGPLG
;
A
#
# COMPACT_ATOMS: atom_id res chain seq x y z
N LEU A 1 8.39 2.55 7.15
CA LEU A 1 7.43 2.92 8.23
C LEU A 1 6.60 1.72 8.69
N LEU A 2 6.09 0.85 7.82
CA LEU A 2 5.31 -0.35 8.20
C LEU A 2 5.98 -1.22 9.27
N HIS A 3 7.29 -1.46 9.14
CA HIS A 3 8.04 -2.19 10.17
C HIS A 3 8.07 -1.46 11.53
N ALA A 4 8.21 -0.14 11.53
CA ALA A 4 8.14 0.66 12.75
C ALA A 4 6.73 0.67 13.38
N ALA A 5 5.68 0.36 12.60
CA ALA A 5 4.31 0.17 13.06
C ALA A 5 4.00 -1.30 13.45
N GLY A 6 5.02 -2.15 13.56
CA GLY A 6 4.91 -3.52 14.06
C GLY A 6 4.56 -4.59 13.03
N VAL A 7 4.70 -4.30 11.73
CA VAL A 7 4.61 -5.35 10.69
C VAL A 7 5.97 -6.05 10.59
N SER A 8 6.02 -7.37 10.82
CA SER A 8 7.26 -8.14 10.67
C SER A 8 7.79 -8.08 9.23
N LEU A 9 9.11 -8.12 9.07
CA LEU A 9 9.75 -8.26 7.75
C LEU A 9 9.41 -9.57 7.06
N ASP A 10 8.96 -10.58 7.81
CA ASP A 10 8.53 -11.88 7.28
C ASP A 10 7.09 -11.86 6.74
N HIS A 11 6.37 -10.75 6.92
CA HIS A 11 4.97 -10.63 6.49
C HIS A 11 4.88 -9.99 5.11
N CYS A 12 3.93 -10.46 4.29
CA CYS A 12 3.61 -9.81 3.03
C CYS A 12 3.12 -8.39 3.33
N LEU A 13 3.90 -7.37 2.93
CA LEU A 13 3.54 -5.97 3.16
C LEU A 13 2.35 -5.55 2.31
N ASP A 14 2.20 -6.15 1.13
CA ASP A 14 1.08 -5.87 0.24
C ASP A 14 -0.25 -6.37 0.83
N GLU A 15 -0.26 -7.49 1.58
CA GLU A 15 -1.45 -8.00 2.27
C GLU A 15 -2.00 -7.01 3.30
N VAL A 16 -1.16 -6.12 3.84
CA VAL A 16 -1.57 -5.12 4.85
C VAL A 16 -2.66 -4.19 4.31
N ASN A 17 -2.78 -4.05 2.98
CA ASN A 17 -3.90 -3.35 2.36
C ASN A 17 -5.27 -3.95 2.71
N LEU A 18 -5.33 -5.26 2.97
CA LEU A 18 -6.55 -5.99 3.34
C LEU A 18 -6.62 -6.24 4.84
N SER A 19 -5.51 -6.69 5.45
CA SER A 19 -5.52 -7.12 6.85
C SER A 19 -5.52 -5.97 7.86
N ARG A 20 -4.88 -4.84 7.52
CA ARG A 20 -4.76 -3.65 8.39
C ARG A 20 -4.84 -2.35 7.59
N PRO A 21 -5.94 -2.10 6.86
CA PRO A 21 -6.08 -0.95 5.96
C PRO A 21 -5.90 0.40 6.67
N GLU A 22 -6.26 0.48 7.95
CA GLU A 22 -6.10 1.67 8.77
C GLU A 22 -4.64 2.11 8.92
N VAL A 23 -3.70 1.16 8.97
CA VAL A 23 -2.26 1.44 9.07
C VAL A 23 -1.76 2.05 7.77
N VAL A 24 -2.14 1.47 6.63
CA VAL A 24 -1.74 1.96 5.30
C VAL A 24 -2.31 3.36 5.05
N LEU A 25 -3.59 3.56 5.35
CA LEU A 25 -4.25 4.86 5.24
C LEU A 25 -3.53 5.91 6.11
N HIS A 26 -3.24 5.57 7.37
CA HIS A 26 -2.53 6.47 8.27
C HIS A 26 -1.14 6.84 7.72
N MET A 27 -0.39 5.90 7.16
CA MET A 27 0.93 6.20 6.57
C MET A 27 0.85 7.14 5.38
N HIS A 28 -0.11 6.95 4.47
CA HIS A 28 -0.31 7.90 3.37
C HIS A 28 -0.66 9.29 3.90
N SER A 29 -1.53 9.38 4.92
CA SER A 29 -1.89 10.64 5.56
C SER A 29 -0.69 11.34 6.19
N GLU A 30 0.23 10.61 6.84
CA GLU A 30 1.46 11.18 7.40
C GLU A 30 2.37 11.77 6.31
N TYR A 31 2.56 11.06 5.18
CA TYR A 31 3.32 11.60 4.05
C TYR A 31 2.67 12.85 3.45
N LEU A 32 1.35 12.87 3.32
CA LEU A 32 0.59 14.03 2.84
C LEU A 32 0.67 15.20 3.82
N ALA A 33 0.62 14.95 5.12
CA ALA A 33 0.80 15.96 6.17
C ALA A 33 2.22 16.54 6.17
N ALA A 34 3.22 15.72 5.85
CA ALA A 34 4.62 16.14 5.67
C ALA A 34 4.87 16.94 4.39
N GLY A 35 3.86 17.10 3.52
CA GLY A 35 3.95 17.92 2.32
C GLY A 35 4.15 17.16 1.01
N ALA A 36 4.05 15.81 1.00
CA ALA A 36 4.19 15.05 -0.24
C ALA A 36 3.17 15.47 -1.31
N ASP A 37 3.63 15.67 -2.54
CA ASP A 37 2.78 15.97 -3.71
C ASP A 37 2.41 14.71 -4.50
N VAL A 38 3.07 13.59 -4.21
CA VAL A 38 2.80 12.28 -4.78
C VAL A 38 2.90 11.23 -3.66
N VAL A 39 1.96 10.31 -3.60
CA VAL A 39 2.05 9.10 -2.78
C VAL A 39 2.00 7.86 -3.67
N GLU A 40 2.84 6.89 -3.38
CA GLU A 40 2.80 5.59 -4.05
C GLU A 40 1.81 4.66 -3.34
N THR A 41 1.13 3.79 -4.08
CA THR A 41 0.33 2.70 -3.50
C THR A 41 1.23 1.68 -2.80
N ASN A 42 0.73 1.06 -1.73
CA ASN A 42 1.42 -0.04 -1.07
C ASN A 42 1.26 -1.35 -1.87
N THR A 43 1.76 -1.39 -3.11
CA THR A 43 1.54 -2.50 -4.05
C THR A 43 2.81 -2.96 -4.78
N PHE A 44 3.98 -2.59 -4.28
CA PHE A 44 5.25 -2.89 -4.94
C PHE A 44 5.42 -4.40 -5.19
N GLY A 45 5.06 -5.25 -4.22
CA GLY A 45 5.13 -6.71 -4.33
C GLY A 45 3.83 -7.37 -4.77
N ALA A 46 2.76 -6.61 -5.00
CA ALA A 46 1.40 -7.11 -5.25
C ALA A 46 1.20 -7.71 -6.66
N ASN A 47 2.13 -8.53 -7.13
CA ASN A 47 2.00 -9.33 -8.35
C ASN A 47 1.88 -10.81 -8.00
N ARG A 48 1.26 -11.61 -8.88
CA ARG A 48 0.99 -13.03 -8.61
C ARG A 48 2.25 -13.84 -8.29
N ILE A 49 3.39 -13.51 -8.90
CA ILE A 49 4.63 -14.27 -8.73
C ILE A 49 5.18 -14.08 -7.32
N LYS A 50 5.28 -12.84 -6.85
CA LYS A 50 5.74 -12.55 -5.48
C LYS A 50 4.74 -12.96 -4.40
N LEU A 51 3.45 -12.82 -4.68
CA LEU A 51 2.41 -13.21 -3.73
C LEU A 51 2.27 -14.73 -3.57
N GLU A 52 2.80 -15.53 -4.50
CA GLU A 52 2.83 -17.00 -4.40
C GLU A 52 3.66 -17.45 -3.19
N GLU A 53 4.74 -16.74 -2.84
CA GLU A 53 5.60 -17.03 -1.68
C GLU A 53 4.85 -16.94 -0.34
N HIS A 54 3.66 -16.32 -0.36
CA HIS A 54 2.78 -16.13 0.79
C HIS A 54 1.43 -16.82 0.63
N ASP A 55 1.22 -17.66 -0.39
CA ASP A 55 -0.08 -18.27 -0.75
C ASP A 55 -1.19 -17.25 -1.09
N LEU A 56 -0.83 -16.02 -1.47
CA LEU A 56 -1.76 -14.90 -1.70
C LEU A 56 -1.95 -14.54 -3.18
N ALA A 57 -1.38 -15.30 -4.13
CA ALA A 57 -1.44 -14.96 -5.55
C ALA A 57 -2.86 -14.79 -6.10
N HIS A 58 -3.83 -15.53 -5.53
CA HIS A 58 -5.24 -15.43 -5.88
C HIS A 58 -5.89 -14.11 -5.44
N LEU A 59 -5.33 -13.41 -4.45
CA LEU A 59 -5.79 -12.10 -3.96
C LEU A 59 -5.11 -10.92 -4.65
N ALA A 60 -4.23 -11.15 -5.63
CA ALA A 60 -3.44 -10.08 -6.25
C ALA A 60 -4.30 -8.89 -6.72
N ALA A 61 -5.44 -9.15 -7.36
CA ALA A 61 -6.34 -8.09 -7.83
C ALA A 61 -6.97 -7.31 -6.66
N GLU A 62 -7.39 -8.02 -5.60
CA GLU A 62 -8.03 -7.43 -4.43
C GLU A 62 -7.05 -6.56 -3.64
N ILE A 63 -5.82 -7.06 -3.43
CA ILE A 63 -4.73 -6.33 -2.78
C ILE A 63 -4.42 -5.02 -3.53
N ASN A 64 -4.28 -5.07 -4.86
CA ASN A 64 -4.01 -3.87 -5.66
C ASN A 64 -5.15 -2.86 -5.60
N GLN A 65 -6.40 -3.33 -5.69
CA GLN A 65 -7.57 -2.46 -5.61
C GLN A 65 -7.67 -1.79 -4.24
N ALA A 66 -7.42 -2.52 -3.15
CA ALA A 66 -7.39 -1.96 -1.81
C ALA A 66 -6.26 -0.93 -1.65
N GLY A 67 -5.04 -1.24 -2.08
CA GLY A 67 -3.91 -0.31 -2.02
C GLY A 67 -4.15 0.99 -2.79
N ALA A 68 -4.73 0.90 -3.99
CA ALA A 68 -5.10 2.06 -4.79
C ALA A 68 -6.21 2.90 -4.13
N ARG A 69 -7.22 2.24 -3.56
CA ARG A 69 -8.33 2.90 -2.85
C ARG A 69 -7.82 3.65 -1.63
N LEU A 70 -7.00 3.02 -0.79
CA LEU A 70 -6.46 3.62 0.44
C LEU A 70 -5.60 4.86 0.14
N ALA A 71 -4.72 4.78 -0.86
CA ALA A 71 -3.93 5.94 -1.29
C ALA A 71 -4.81 7.09 -1.81
N ARG A 72 -5.86 6.78 -2.57
CA ARG A 72 -6.83 7.79 -3.04
C ARG A 72 -7.61 8.41 -1.88
N ASP A 73 -8.09 7.59 -0.96
CA ASP A 73 -8.88 8.05 0.19
C ASP A 73 -8.03 8.97 1.09
N ALA A 74 -6.74 8.66 1.29
CA ALA A 74 -5.82 9.52 2.02
C ALA A 74 -5.68 10.90 1.37
N VAL A 75 -5.52 10.96 0.04
CA VAL A 75 -5.45 12.24 -0.70
C VAL A 75 -6.74 13.04 -0.51
N VAL A 76 -7.91 12.40 -0.65
CA VAL A 76 -9.21 13.05 -0.43
C VAL A 76 -9.34 13.59 1.00
N GLN A 77 -8.98 12.78 2.00
CA GLN A 77 -9.05 13.17 3.42
C GLN A 77 -8.08 14.29 3.79
N SER A 78 -6.93 14.37 3.12
CA SER A 78 -5.93 15.42 3.36
C SER A 78 -6.40 16.81 2.94
N GLY A 79 -7.38 16.91 2.03
CA GLY A 79 -7.82 18.18 1.42
C GLY A 79 -6.76 18.85 0.53
N ARG A 80 -5.60 18.21 0.33
CA ARG A 80 -4.53 18.69 -0.55
C ARG A 80 -4.68 18.10 -1.95
N HIS A 81 -4.14 18.81 -2.94
CA HIS A 81 -3.95 18.23 -4.27
C HIS A 81 -2.64 17.44 -4.30
N ALA A 82 -2.75 16.12 -4.42
CA ALA A 82 -1.61 15.21 -4.56
C ALA A 82 -1.93 14.10 -5.57
N PHE A 83 -0.90 13.57 -6.24
CA PHE A 83 -1.03 12.45 -7.15
C PHE A 83 -0.92 11.10 -6.42
N VAL A 84 -1.56 10.08 -6.99
CA VAL A 84 -1.40 8.69 -6.57
C VAL A 84 -0.67 7.96 -7.69
N ALA A 85 0.48 7.38 -7.37
CA ALA A 85 1.28 6.58 -8.29
C ALA A 85 1.15 5.09 -7.95
N GLY A 86 0.88 4.26 -8.97
CA GLY A 86 0.86 2.81 -8.79
C GLY A 86 2.29 2.29 -8.64
N SER A 87 2.64 1.75 -7.48
CA SER A 87 3.95 1.10 -7.27
C SER A 87 3.91 -0.32 -7.84
N VAL A 88 4.80 -0.62 -8.79
CA VAL A 88 4.89 -1.93 -9.45
C VAL A 88 6.34 -2.39 -9.41
N GLY A 89 6.62 -3.38 -8.56
CA GLY A 89 7.95 -3.97 -8.42
C GLY A 89 8.23 -5.06 -9.46
N PRO A 90 9.51 -5.47 -9.59
CA PRO A 90 9.91 -6.55 -10.46
C PRO A 90 9.40 -7.91 -9.96
N LEU A 91 9.45 -8.92 -10.84
CA LEU A 91 9.00 -10.29 -10.53
C LEU A 91 9.95 -11.06 -9.60
N GLY A 92 11.19 -10.59 -9.48
CA GLY A 92 12.29 -11.22 -8.76
C GLY A 92 13.56 -10.51 -9.13
#